data_AF-A0A3B9VQV3-F1
#
_entry.id   AF-A0A3B9VQV3-F1
#
_cell.length_a   1.000
_cell.length_b   1.000
_cell.length_c   1.000
_cell.angle_alpha   90.00
_cell.angle_beta   90.00
_cell.angle_gamma   90.00
#
_symmetry.space_group_name_H-M   'P 1'
#
loop_
_entity.id
_entity.type
_entity.pdbx_description
1 polymer ?
#
loop_
_entity_poly.entity_id
_entity_poly.type
_entity_poly.pdbx_seq_one_letter_code
_entity_poly.pdbx_strand_id
1 'polypeptide(L)'
;MFKTKNLTLILIGIMLFSLLLTVVGITLPISRKSDKIEEAGSQSMLSGDAIAIAMGHYSATSLRLLQEYPSESSAYRSLCGLLERMREHYGFQNVYTVTRNNMGYFYVLDSQYVQSETGSYHPISSEFSFDVYGKEVKQLIDAIYDGNSTGGFVSKAIRSEDGTFIVAAAPIMDGDKVLTVLCMDISLDDIQFYKLWFINFNYVSWICGTLFVLSAG
;
A
#
# COMPACT_ATOMS: atom_id res chain seq x y z
N MET A 1 -8.39 59.84 -12.53
CA MET A 1 -8.56 59.51 -11.10
C MET A 1 -9.37 58.22 -11.00
N PHE A 2 -8.74 57.06 -11.23
CA PHE A 2 -9.38 55.77 -10.95
C PHE A 2 -9.66 55.74 -9.44
N LYS A 3 -10.95 55.81 -9.07
CA LYS A 3 -11.40 55.93 -7.68
C LYS A 3 -10.77 54.82 -6.85
N THR A 4 -10.04 55.19 -5.80
CA THR A 4 -9.43 54.30 -4.79
C THR A 4 -10.36 53.17 -4.34
N LYS A 5 -11.68 53.42 -4.24
CA LYS A 5 -12.70 52.39 -3.97
C LYS A 5 -12.71 51.22 -4.97
N ASN A 6 -12.54 51.46 -6.26
CA ASN A 6 -12.54 50.41 -7.28
C ASN A 6 -11.28 49.55 -7.17
N LEU A 7 -10.14 50.16 -6.82
CA LEU A 7 -8.88 49.46 -6.61
C LEU A 7 -8.94 48.54 -5.38
N THR A 8 -9.50 49.01 -4.26
CA THR A 8 -9.69 48.21 -3.04
C THR A 8 -10.59 47.00 -3.30
N LEU A 9 -11.66 47.18 -4.09
CA LEU A 9 -12.61 46.12 -4.42
C LEU A 9 -11.98 45.05 -5.33
N ILE A 10 -11.12 45.48 -6.27
CA ILE A 10 -10.30 44.57 -7.09
C ILE A 10 -9.30 43.79 -6.22
N LEU A 11 -8.63 44.45 -5.28
CA LEU A 11 -7.67 43.81 -4.37
C LEU A 11 -8.32 42.75 -3.49
N ILE A 12 -9.49 43.06 -2.91
CA ILE A 12 -10.28 42.10 -2.13
C ILE A 12 -10.70 40.91 -3.01
N GLY A 13 -11.10 41.16 -4.26
CA GLY A 13 -11.42 40.09 -5.22
C GLY A 13 -10.22 39.18 -5.51
N ILE A 14 -9.03 39.75 -5.74
CA ILE A 14 -7.79 39.00 -5.96
C ILE A 14 -7.38 38.22 -4.71
N MET A 15 -7.51 38.81 -3.52
CA MET A 15 -7.20 38.18 -2.25
C MET A 15 -8.12 36.97 -2.00
N LEU A 16 -9.43 37.10 -2.19
CA LEU A 16 -10.37 35.99 -2.00
C LEU A 16 -10.15 34.88 -3.03
N PHE A 17 -9.89 35.24 -4.29
CA PHE A 17 -9.66 34.27 -5.36
C PHE A 17 -8.32 33.52 -5.18
N SER A 18 -7.26 34.22 -4.78
CA SER A 18 -5.96 33.60 -4.49
C SER A 18 -6.04 32.66 -3.28
N LEU A 19 -6.73 33.06 -2.20
CA LEU A 19 -6.99 32.18 -1.06
C LEU A 19 -7.72 30.90 -1.47
N LEU A 20 -8.76 31.03 -2.29
CA LEU A 20 -9.53 29.88 -2.77
C LEU A 20 -8.66 28.94 -3.62
N LEU A 21 -7.83 29.48 -4.52
CA LEU A 21 -6.91 28.68 -5.33
C LEU A 21 -5.82 28.01 -4.49
N THR A 22 -5.33 28.65 -3.43
CA THR A 22 -4.38 28.04 -2.49
C THR A 22 -5.02 26.86 -1.76
N VAL A 23 -6.24 27.03 -1.24
CA VAL A 23 -6.97 25.94 -0.57
C VAL A 23 -7.16 24.76 -1.55
N VAL A 24 -7.65 25.03 -2.76
CA VAL A 24 -7.86 24.02 -3.81
C VAL A 24 -6.53 23.35 -4.22
N GLY A 25 -5.44 24.12 -4.32
CA GLY A 25 -4.11 23.62 -4.64
C GLY A 25 -3.53 22.68 -3.58
N ILE A 26 -3.98 22.79 -2.33
CA ILE A 26 -3.59 21.88 -1.23
C ILE A 26 -4.55 20.70 -1.15
N THR A 27 -5.85 20.93 -1.21
CA THR A 27 -6.86 19.87 -0.97
C THR A 27 -6.97 18.89 -2.13
N LEU A 28 -6.83 19.34 -3.39
CA LEU A 28 -6.94 18.45 -4.55
C LEU A 28 -5.86 17.36 -4.56
N PRO A 29 -4.56 17.66 -4.36
CA PRO A 29 -3.54 16.61 -4.26
C PRO A 29 -3.80 15.60 -3.14
N ILE A 30 -4.30 16.08 -1.99
CA ILE A 30 -4.61 15.20 -0.86
C ILE A 30 -5.76 14.25 -1.20
N SER A 31 -6.86 14.79 -1.74
CA SER A 31 -8.00 13.98 -2.18
C SER A 31 -7.57 12.97 -3.23
N ARG A 32 -6.82 13.42 -4.25
CA ARG A 32 -6.33 12.54 -5.33
C ARG A 32 -5.39 11.46 -4.81
N LYS A 33 -4.58 11.77 -3.80
CA LYS A 33 -3.74 10.76 -3.13
C LYS A 33 -4.59 9.70 -2.46
N SER A 34 -5.62 10.11 -1.72
CA SER A 34 -6.57 9.19 -1.09
C SER A 34 -7.26 8.31 -2.14
N ASP A 35 -7.84 8.91 -3.17
CA ASP A 35 -8.58 8.20 -4.22
C ASP A 35 -7.70 7.18 -4.95
N LYS A 36 -6.45 7.55 -5.25
CA LYS A 36 -5.51 6.66 -5.94
C LYS A 36 -5.00 5.52 -5.06
N ILE A 37 -4.81 5.77 -3.77
CA ILE A 37 -4.48 4.71 -2.79
C ILE A 37 -5.65 3.75 -2.65
N GLU A 38 -6.87 4.26 -2.60
CA GLU A 38 -8.09 3.44 -2.50
C GLU A 38 -8.31 2.61 -3.77
N GLU A 39 -8.13 3.20 -4.95
CA GLU A 39 -8.19 2.49 -6.23
C GLU A 39 -7.13 1.39 -6.32
N ALA A 40 -5.87 1.71 -5.98
CA ALA A 40 -4.78 0.74 -5.99
C ALA A 40 -5.06 -0.41 -5.00
N GLY A 41 -5.39 -0.09 -3.75
CA GLY A 41 -5.70 -1.08 -2.71
C GLY A 41 -6.88 -1.97 -3.09
N SER A 42 -7.95 -1.41 -3.67
CA SER A 42 -9.12 -2.18 -4.11
C SER A 42 -8.80 -3.13 -5.26
N GLN A 43 -8.04 -2.67 -6.26
CA GLN A 43 -7.60 -3.52 -7.39
C GLN A 43 -6.67 -4.64 -6.92
N SER A 44 -5.75 -4.32 -6.00
CA SER A 44 -4.87 -5.30 -5.39
C SER A 44 -5.63 -6.33 -4.57
N MET A 45 -6.68 -5.94 -3.84
CA MET A 45 -7.53 -6.90 -3.12
C MET A 45 -8.28 -7.85 -4.06
N LEU A 46 -8.82 -7.37 -5.19
CA LEU A 46 -9.45 -8.25 -6.17
C LEU A 46 -8.50 -9.32 -6.70
N SER A 47 -7.26 -8.93 -6.97
CA SER A 47 -6.20 -9.83 -7.44
C SER A 47 -5.71 -10.76 -6.33
N GLY A 48 -5.52 -10.21 -5.13
CA GLY A 48 -5.07 -10.90 -3.94
C GLY A 48 -6.03 -11.95 -3.43
N ASP A 49 -7.34 -11.65 -3.43
CA ASP A 49 -8.38 -12.62 -3.05
C ASP A 49 -8.41 -13.79 -4.04
N ALA A 50 -8.30 -13.53 -5.34
CA ALA A 50 -8.25 -14.58 -6.34
C ALA A 50 -7.02 -15.49 -6.13
N ILE A 51 -5.86 -14.91 -5.82
CA ILE A 51 -4.65 -15.64 -5.47
C ILE A 51 -4.86 -16.46 -4.20
N ALA A 52 -5.38 -15.84 -3.15
CA ALA A 52 -5.54 -16.47 -1.85
C ALA A 52 -6.53 -17.65 -1.91
N ILE A 53 -7.63 -17.51 -2.65
CA ILE A 53 -8.59 -18.59 -2.93
C ILE A 53 -7.92 -19.72 -3.70
N ALA A 54 -7.16 -19.42 -4.76
CA ALA A 54 -6.46 -20.43 -5.55
C ALA A 54 -5.42 -21.18 -4.71
N MET A 55 -4.66 -20.48 -3.87
CA MET A 55 -3.69 -21.10 -2.97
C MET A 55 -4.35 -21.94 -1.88
N GLY A 56 -5.47 -21.48 -1.33
CA GLY A 56 -6.26 -22.26 -0.37
C GLY A 56 -6.79 -23.55 -1.01
N HIS A 57 -7.30 -23.48 -2.24
CA HIS A 57 -7.87 -24.64 -2.91
C HIS A 57 -6.81 -25.65 -3.39
N TYR A 58 -5.72 -25.17 -3.99
CA TYR A 58 -4.74 -26.04 -4.66
C TYR A 58 -3.48 -26.31 -3.85
N SER A 59 -3.19 -25.51 -2.82
CA SER A 59 -1.91 -25.53 -2.10
C SER A 59 -2.03 -25.62 -0.58
N ALA A 60 -3.24 -25.72 -0.01
CA ALA A 60 -3.44 -25.80 1.44
C ALA A 60 -2.61 -26.91 2.11
N THR A 61 -2.60 -28.12 1.55
CA THR A 61 -1.82 -29.24 2.11
C THR A 61 -0.32 -28.92 2.16
N SER A 62 0.24 -28.40 1.07
CA SER A 62 1.66 -28.04 0.99
C SER A 62 2.00 -26.90 1.94
N LEU A 63 1.16 -25.87 2.02
CA LEU A 63 1.30 -24.76 2.95
C LEU A 63 1.25 -25.21 4.40
N ARG A 64 0.32 -26.10 4.75
CA ARG A 64 0.20 -26.67 6.11
C ARG A 64 1.45 -27.46 6.48
N LEU A 65 1.94 -28.30 5.56
CA LEU A 65 3.19 -29.04 5.77
C LEU A 65 4.39 -28.11 5.95
N LEU A 66 4.45 -26.99 5.22
CA LEU A 66 5.52 -26.00 5.38
C LEU A 66 5.47 -25.25 6.71
N GLN A 67 4.27 -25.08 7.28
CA GLN A 67 4.11 -24.50 8.61
C GLN A 67 4.52 -25.46 9.72
N GLU A 68 4.17 -26.74 9.58
CA GLU A 68 4.50 -27.78 10.56
C GLU A 68 5.98 -28.23 10.46
N TYR A 69 6.49 -28.33 9.24
CA TYR A 69 7.84 -28.81 8.92
C TYR A 69 8.53 -27.88 7.91
N PRO A 70 8.99 -26.69 8.35
CA PRO A 70 9.67 -25.73 7.50
C PRO A 70 10.87 -26.35 6.77
N SER A 71 10.84 -26.32 5.44
CA SER A 71 11.94 -26.82 4.62
C SER A 71 11.93 -26.18 3.23
N GLU A 72 13.11 -25.97 2.66
CA GLU A 72 13.26 -25.51 1.27
C GLU A 72 13.06 -26.64 0.25
N SER A 73 11.96 -27.38 0.41
CA SER A 73 11.57 -28.46 -0.48
C SER A 73 11.26 -27.98 -1.90
N SER A 74 11.12 -28.90 -2.86
CA SER A 74 10.65 -28.57 -4.21
C SER A 74 9.27 -27.92 -4.21
N ALA A 75 8.40 -28.31 -3.26
CA ALA A 75 7.09 -27.71 -3.09
C ALA A 75 7.18 -26.25 -2.61
N TYR A 76 8.04 -25.97 -1.62
CA TYR A 76 8.34 -24.60 -1.17
C TYR A 76 8.78 -23.70 -2.34
N ARG A 77 9.80 -24.15 -3.08
CA ARG A 77 10.34 -23.42 -4.24
C ARG A 77 9.29 -23.17 -5.31
N SER A 78 8.42 -24.15 -5.55
CA SER A 78 7.34 -24.03 -6.53
C SER A 78 6.29 -23.00 -6.11
N LEU A 79 5.98 -22.93 -4.81
CA LEU A 79 5.05 -21.94 -4.26
C LEU A 79 5.66 -20.53 -4.24
N CYS A 80 6.93 -20.37 -3.88
CA CYS A 80 7.61 -19.08 -3.99
C CYS A 80 7.69 -18.61 -5.44
N GLY A 81 7.99 -19.50 -6.40
CA GLY A 81 7.97 -19.18 -7.82
C GLY A 81 6.57 -18.87 -8.36
N LEU A 82 5.50 -19.42 -7.76
CA LEU A 82 4.13 -19.02 -8.06
C LEU A 82 3.88 -17.57 -7.60
N LEU A 83 4.28 -17.23 -6.36
CA LEU A 83 4.17 -15.86 -5.84
C LEU A 83 5.00 -14.86 -6.66
N GLU A 84 6.19 -15.24 -7.11
CA GLU A 84 7.03 -14.43 -8.00
C GLU A 84 6.29 -14.10 -9.30
N ARG A 85 5.72 -15.11 -9.98
CA ARG A 85 4.95 -14.88 -11.21
C ARG A 85 3.73 -14.00 -10.97
N MET A 86 3.07 -14.14 -9.82
CA MET A 86 1.94 -13.28 -9.44
C MET A 86 2.40 -11.84 -9.17
N ARG A 87 3.51 -11.66 -8.45
CA ARG A 87 4.13 -10.36 -8.21
C ARG A 87 4.40 -9.64 -9.52
N GLU A 88 5.05 -10.32 -10.47
CA GLU A 88 5.36 -9.76 -11.79
C GLU A 88 4.11 -9.48 -12.62
N HIS A 89 3.13 -10.40 -12.63
CA HIS A 89 1.93 -10.25 -13.45
C HIS A 89 1.02 -9.11 -13.00
N TYR A 90 0.85 -8.94 -11.68
CA TYR A 90 -0.03 -7.92 -11.10
C TYR A 90 0.72 -6.63 -10.73
N GLY A 91 2.04 -6.58 -10.91
CA GLY A 91 2.87 -5.41 -10.63
C GLY A 91 3.01 -5.08 -9.15
N PHE A 92 2.97 -6.09 -8.28
CA PHE A 92 3.23 -5.89 -6.85
C PHE A 92 4.71 -5.63 -6.61
N GLN A 93 5.02 -4.81 -5.60
CA GLN A 93 6.41 -4.62 -5.15
C GLN A 93 6.93 -5.90 -4.49
N ASN A 94 6.13 -6.49 -3.60
CA ASN A 94 6.43 -7.76 -2.97
C ASN A 94 5.15 -8.56 -2.71
N VAL A 95 5.25 -9.89 -2.72
CA VAL A 95 4.17 -10.81 -2.34
C VAL A 95 4.74 -11.88 -1.43
N TYR A 96 4.18 -12.02 -0.24
CA TYR A 96 4.66 -12.98 0.76
C TYR A 96 3.50 -13.49 1.60
N THR A 97 3.75 -14.53 2.40
CA THR A 97 2.74 -15.05 3.32
C THR A 97 3.26 -15.05 4.75
N VAL A 98 2.39 -14.67 5.68
CA VAL A 98 2.70 -14.53 7.10
C VAL A 98 1.80 -15.47 7.89
N THR A 99 2.40 -16.38 8.67
CA THR A 99 1.70 -17.22 9.64
C THR A 99 1.79 -16.65 11.05
N ARG A 100 0.77 -16.90 11.89
CA ARG A 100 0.75 -16.52 13.31
C ARG A 100 0.81 -17.77 14.18
N ASN A 101 1.72 -17.78 15.14
CA ASN A 101 1.79 -18.80 16.18
C ASN A 101 2.01 -18.16 17.57
N ASN A 102 2.18 -18.98 18.62
CA ASN A 102 2.34 -18.48 19.99
C ASN A 102 3.61 -17.63 20.23
N MET A 103 4.59 -17.71 19.34
CA MET A 103 5.85 -16.97 19.42
C MET A 103 5.82 -15.65 18.64
N GLY A 104 4.83 -15.44 17.76
CA GLY A 104 4.74 -14.23 16.93
C GLY A 104 4.28 -14.53 15.50
N TYR A 105 4.82 -13.75 14.56
CA TYR A 105 4.48 -13.79 13.14
C TYR A 105 5.71 -14.19 12.34
N PHE A 106 5.53 -15.05 11.35
CA PHE A 106 6.65 -15.64 10.63
C PHE A 106 6.35 -15.73 9.14
N TYR A 107 7.37 -15.51 8.32
CA TYR A 107 7.28 -15.72 6.88
C TYR A 107 7.14 -17.21 6.56
N VAL A 108 6.19 -17.56 5.69
CA VAL A 108 6.04 -18.94 5.19
C VAL A 108 6.49 -19.06 3.74
N LEU A 109 6.20 -18.05 2.92
CA LEU A 109 6.59 -17.96 1.52
C LEU A 109 6.96 -16.51 1.23
N ASP A 110 7.91 -16.31 0.32
CA ASP A 110 8.30 -14.99 -0.18
C ASP A 110 8.55 -15.09 -1.68
N SER A 111 7.95 -14.18 -2.44
CA SER A 111 8.11 -14.05 -3.89
C SER A 111 9.52 -13.66 -4.33
N GLN A 112 10.35 -13.18 -3.41
CA GLN A 112 11.74 -12.84 -3.67
C GLN A 112 12.69 -14.02 -3.42
N TYR A 113 12.21 -15.25 -3.32
CA TYR A 113 13.07 -16.42 -3.14
C TYR A 113 14.22 -16.45 -4.16
N VAL A 114 15.45 -16.20 -3.70
CA VAL A 114 16.68 -16.36 -4.47
C VAL A 114 17.52 -17.44 -3.79
N GLN A 115 18.08 -18.38 -4.56
CA GLN A 115 18.97 -19.42 -4.02
C GLN A 115 20.31 -18.86 -3.47
N SER A 116 20.61 -17.58 -3.65
CA SER A 116 21.78 -16.90 -3.08
C SER A 116 21.35 -15.76 -2.16
N GLU A 117 21.93 -15.71 -0.95
CA GLU A 117 21.58 -14.86 0.21
C GLU A 117 21.77 -13.33 0.04
N THR A 118 21.57 -12.78 -1.16
CA THR A 118 21.91 -11.38 -1.48
C THR A 118 20.72 -10.52 -1.93
N GLY A 119 19.49 -10.90 -1.58
CA GLY A 119 18.27 -10.14 -1.92
C GLY A 119 17.39 -9.84 -0.69
N SER A 120 16.32 -9.05 -0.87
CA SER A 120 15.31 -8.73 0.16
C SER A 120 14.38 -9.92 0.49
N TYR A 121 14.88 -11.14 0.32
CA TYR A 121 14.20 -12.41 0.60
C TYR A 121 14.14 -12.68 2.10
N HIS A 122 12.96 -13.07 2.58
CA HIS A 122 12.76 -13.54 3.94
C HIS A 122 12.68 -15.08 3.96
N PRO A 123 13.64 -15.76 4.63
CA PRO A 123 13.63 -17.22 4.75
C PRO A 123 12.36 -17.76 5.40
N ILE A 124 11.97 -18.98 5.05
CA ILE A 124 10.87 -19.67 5.74
C ILE A 124 11.13 -19.72 7.25
N SER A 125 10.09 -19.43 8.04
CA SER A 125 10.13 -19.31 9.50
C SER A 125 10.99 -18.18 10.06
N SER A 126 11.48 -17.25 9.23
CA SER A 126 12.05 -15.99 9.72
C SER A 126 10.95 -15.11 10.33
N GLU A 127 11.34 -14.31 11.32
CA GLU A 127 10.41 -13.44 12.05
C GLU A 127 9.88 -12.31 11.15
N PHE A 128 8.56 -12.11 11.17
CA PHE A 128 7.90 -10.97 10.56
C PHE A 128 7.79 -9.84 11.59
N SER A 129 8.59 -8.79 11.42
CA SER A 129 8.53 -7.60 12.26
C SER A 129 7.57 -6.55 11.70
N PHE A 130 6.76 -5.96 12.58
CA PHE A 130 5.90 -4.81 12.26
C PHE A 130 6.59 -3.46 12.43
N ASP A 131 7.89 -3.41 12.71
CA ASP A 131 8.59 -2.13 12.94
C ASP A 131 8.56 -1.25 11.68
N VAL A 132 8.71 -1.86 10.50
CA VAL A 132 8.60 -1.17 9.20
C VAL A 132 7.13 -0.96 8.81
N TYR A 133 6.30 -1.99 9.01
CA TYR A 133 4.91 -2.01 8.50
C TYR A 133 3.92 -1.20 9.36
N GLY A 134 4.22 -1.00 10.64
CA GLY A 134 3.39 -0.24 11.56
C GLY A 134 2.22 -1.02 12.17
N LYS A 135 1.51 -0.35 13.09
CA LYS A 135 0.46 -0.95 13.91
C LYS A 135 -0.80 -1.25 13.11
N GLU A 136 -1.08 -0.48 12.07
CA GLU A 136 -2.28 -0.63 11.23
C GLU A 136 -2.23 -1.95 10.44
N VAL A 137 -1.05 -2.32 9.92
CA VAL A 137 -0.85 -3.62 9.25
C VAL A 137 -1.00 -4.77 10.24
N LYS A 138 -0.43 -4.62 11.44
CA LYS A 138 -0.61 -5.59 12.53
C LYS A 138 -2.09 -5.79 12.87
N GLN A 139 -2.85 -4.71 13.03
CA GLN A 139 -4.28 -4.77 13.33
C GLN A 139 -5.08 -5.47 12.23
N LEU A 140 -4.73 -5.23 10.95
CA LEU A 140 -5.37 -5.92 9.83
C LEU A 140 -5.10 -7.43 9.86
N ILE A 141 -3.84 -7.84 10.02
CA ILE A 141 -3.46 -9.26 10.10
C ILE A 141 -4.09 -9.93 11.32
N ASP A 142 -4.10 -9.24 12.48
CA ASP A 142 -4.76 -9.72 13.71
C ASP A 142 -6.26 -9.95 13.48
N ALA A 143 -6.94 -8.97 12.88
CA ALA A 143 -8.36 -9.08 12.57
C ALA A 143 -8.67 -10.26 11.62
N ILE A 144 -7.80 -10.54 10.65
CA ILE A 144 -7.96 -11.70 9.77
C ILE A 144 -7.84 -13.00 10.57
N TYR A 145 -6.77 -13.15 11.36
CA TYR A 145 -6.57 -14.36 12.17
C TYR A 145 -7.65 -14.57 13.24
N ASP A 146 -8.16 -13.49 13.81
CA ASP A 146 -9.21 -13.53 14.82
C ASP A 146 -10.62 -13.71 14.20
N GLY A 147 -10.73 -13.81 12.87
CA GLY A 147 -12.00 -14.01 12.16
C GLY A 147 -12.88 -12.76 12.06
N ASN A 148 -12.33 -11.59 12.37
CA ASN A 148 -13.02 -10.29 12.33
C ASN A 148 -12.90 -9.58 10.98
N SER A 149 -12.13 -10.13 10.03
CA SER A 149 -11.92 -9.57 8.69
C SER A 149 -11.74 -10.68 7.66
N THR A 150 -12.26 -10.46 6.45
CA THR A 150 -12.07 -11.34 5.29
C THR A 150 -10.91 -10.90 4.40
N GLY A 151 -10.09 -9.95 4.86
CA GLY A 151 -9.05 -9.29 4.07
C GLY A 151 -9.32 -7.81 3.88
N GLY A 152 -8.32 -7.08 3.39
CA GLY A 152 -8.41 -5.64 3.15
C GLY A 152 -7.03 -5.02 2.92
N PHE A 153 -6.97 -3.70 2.87
CA PHE A 153 -5.72 -2.99 2.71
C PHE A 153 -5.60 -1.82 3.69
N VAL A 154 -4.36 -1.45 4.00
CA VAL A 154 -4.03 -0.31 4.85
C VAL A 154 -3.74 0.89 3.96
N SER A 155 -4.59 1.92 4.00
CA SER A 155 -4.45 3.13 3.19
C SER A 155 -3.28 4.05 3.61
N LYS A 156 -2.63 3.74 4.74
CA LYS A 156 -1.47 4.49 5.22
C LYS A 156 -0.22 4.08 4.43
N ALA A 157 0.36 5.03 3.72
CA ALA A 157 1.62 4.85 3.00
C ALA A 157 2.77 4.57 3.98
N ILE A 158 3.52 3.51 3.71
CA ILE A 158 4.70 3.05 4.43
C ILE A 158 5.93 3.41 3.58
N ARG A 159 6.98 3.91 4.22
CA ARG A 159 8.24 4.26 3.57
C ARG A 159 9.31 3.26 3.99
N SER A 160 9.95 2.64 3.02
CA SER A 160 11.13 1.80 3.17
C SER A 160 12.28 2.34 2.32
N GLU A 161 13.46 1.73 2.43
CA GLU A 161 14.61 2.02 1.57
C GLU A 161 14.30 1.74 0.09
N ASP A 162 13.45 0.75 -0.17
CA ASP A 162 13.06 0.31 -1.51
C ASP A 162 11.88 1.08 -2.13
N GLY A 163 11.32 2.09 -1.42
CA GLY A 163 10.24 2.92 -1.93
C GLY A 163 9.09 3.20 -0.95
N THR A 164 8.02 3.79 -1.49
CA THR A 164 6.77 4.05 -0.75
C THR A 164 5.68 3.10 -1.21
N PHE A 165 5.03 2.41 -0.28
CA PHE A 165 3.99 1.42 -0.61
C PHE A 165 2.84 1.39 0.38
N ILE A 166 1.79 0.64 0.05
CA ILE A 166 0.72 0.23 0.95
C ILE A 166 0.66 -1.29 1.01
N VAL A 167 0.04 -1.83 2.06
CA VAL A 167 -0.10 -3.29 2.22
C VAL A 167 -1.56 -3.69 2.05
N ALA A 168 -1.79 -4.66 1.18
CA ALA A 168 -3.03 -5.43 1.12
C ALA A 168 -2.80 -6.82 1.72
N ALA A 169 -3.82 -7.37 2.39
CA ALA A 169 -3.76 -8.65 3.05
C ALA A 169 -5.04 -9.46 2.79
N ALA A 170 -4.90 -10.73 2.41
CA ALA A 170 -6.00 -11.65 2.14
C ALA A 170 -5.77 -12.99 2.86
N PRO A 171 -6.79 -13.58 3.51
CA PRO A 171 -6.66 -14.88 4.14
C PRO A 171 -6.57 -16.02 3.12
N ILE A 172 -5.56 -16.88 3.29
CA ILE A 172 -5.55 -18.20 2.64
C ILE A 172 -6.21 -19.19 3.60
N MET A 173 -7.35 -19.73 3.19
CA MET A 173 -8.17 -20.61 4.02
C MET A 173 -7.88 -22.09 3.76
N ASP A 174 -7.88 -22.90 4.82
CA ASP A 174 -8.00 -24.37 4.78
C ASP A 174 -9.31 -24.75 5.49
N GLY A 175 -10.37 -24.93 4.70
CA GLY A 175 -11.73 -25.00 5.23
C GLY A 175 -12.14 -23.68 5.89
N ASP A 176 -12.59 -23.74 7.15
CA ASP A 176 -13.00 -22.56 7.93
C ASP A 176 -11.85 -21.91 8.71
N LYS A 177 -10.62 -22.43 8.59
CA LYS A 177 -9.46 -21.94 9.33
C LYS A 177 -8.55 -21.11 8.42
N VAL A 178 -8.11 -19.95 8.91
CA VAL A 178 -7.02 -19.20 8.27
C VAL A 178 -5.74 -20.01 8.40
N LEU A 179 -5.21 -20.47 7.27
CA LEU A 179 -3.95 -21.19 7.21
C LEU A 179 -2.79 -20.21 7.29
N THR A 180 -2.75 -19.24 6.39
CA THR A 180 -1.76 -18.16 6.37
C THR A 180 -2.40 -16.90 5.81
N VAL A 181 -1.77 -15.74 5.99
CA VAL A 181 -2.23 -14.48 5.39
C VAL A 181 -1.31 -14.14 4.22
N LEU A 182 -1.88 -13.96 3.04
CA LEU A 182 -1.19 -13.43 1.86
C LEU A 182 -1.09 -11.91 2.00
N CYS A 183 0.13 -11.38 2.00
CA CYS A 183 0.41 -9.95 2.03
C CYS A 183 0.99 -9.51 0.68
N MET A 184 0.56 -8.35 0.22
CA MET A 184 0.99 -7.75 -1.04
C MET A 184 1.37 -6.30 -0.77
N ASP A 185 2.63 -5.98 -1.07
CA ASP A 185 3.15 -4.61 -1.00
C ASP A 185 2.93 -3.96 -2.37
N ILE A 186 2.24 -2.82 -2.37
CA ILE A 186 1.77 -2.13 -3.58
C ILE A 186 2.52 -0.81 -3.68
N SER A 187 3.41 -0.68 -4.67
CA SER A 187 4.20 0.54 -4.86
C SER A 187 3.32 1.74 -5.18
N LEU A 188 3.63 2.87 -4.54
CA LEU A 188 3.03 4.18 -4.77
C LEU A 188 3.97 5.13 -5.53
N ASP A 189 5.21 4.73 -5.81
CA ASP A 189 6.26 5.64 -6.31
C ASP A 189 5.99 6.13 -7.75
N ASP A 190 5.29 5.33 -8.55
CA ASP A 190 4.89 5.70 -9.90
C ASP A 190 3.64 6.61 -9.94
N ILE A 191 2.99 6.84 -8.80
CA ILE A 191 1.75 7.61 -8.73
C ILE A 191 2.07 9.10 -8.52
N GLN A 192 1.96 9.90 -9.58
CA GLN A 192 2.14 11.35 -9.51
C GLN A 192 0.94 12.08 -8.88
N PHE A 193 0.86 12.06 -7.54
CA PHE A 193 -0.25 12.67 -6.80
C PHE A 193 -0.40 14.20 -6.96
N TYR A 194 0.70 14.90 -7.22
CA TYR A 194 0.77 16.36 -7.31
C TYR A 194 0.52 16.92 -8.72
N LYS A 195 0.30 16.05 -9.71
CA LYS A 195 0.19 16.44 -11.12
C LYS A 195 -1.17 16.04 -11.70
N LEU A 196 -1.82 16.98 -12.38
CA LEU A 196 -2.98 16.72 -13.23
C LEU A 196 -2.68 17.25 -14.63
N TRP A 197 -2.41 16.35 -15.57
CA TRP A 197 -1.99 16.69 -16.93
C TRP A 197 -0.72 17.56 -16.94
N PHE A 198 -0.78 18.83 -17.36
CA PHE A 198 0.34 19.78 -17.25
C PHE A 198 0.37 20.57 -15.93
N ILE A 199 -0.67 20.49 -15.10
CA ILE A 199 -0.81 21.29 -13.88
C ILE A 199 -0.07 20.60 -12.73
N ASN A 200 0.85 21.32 -12.09
CA ASN A 200 1.48 20.90 -10.84
C ASN A 200 0.86 21.72 -9.69
N PHE A 201 0.13 21.04 -8.83
CA PHE A 201 -0.62 21.69 -7.74
C PHE A 201 0.29 22.31 -6.68
N ASN A 202 1.52 21.83 -6.51
CA ASN A 202 2.49 22.46 -5.62
C ASN A 202 2.82 23.87 -6.14
N TYR A 203 3.05 24.04 -7.45
CA TYR A 203 3.30 25.36 -8.03
C TYR A 203 2.08 26.27 -7.95
N VAL A 204 0.88 25.74 -8.22
CA VAL A 204 -0.36 26.51 -8.09
C VAL A 204 -0.55 27.02 -6.66
N SER A 205 -0.37 26.15 -5.66
CA SER A 205 -0.47 26.52 -4.24
C SER A 205 0.58 27.57 -3.84
N TRP A 206 1.83 27.39 -4.27
CA TRP A 206 2.92 28.34 -3.97
C TRP A 206 2.70 29.72 -4.60
N ILE A 207 2.34 29.77 -5.88
CA ILE A 207 2.10 31.03 -6.60
C ILE A 207 0.89 31.76 -5.99
N CYS A 208 -0.21 31.04 -5.74
CA CYS A 208 -1.42 31.64 -5.17
C CYS A 208 -1.22 32.08 -3.72
N GLY A 209 -0.48 31.29 -2.91
CA GLY A 209 -0.13 31.66 -1.55
C GLY A 209 0.72 32.92 -1.49
N THR A 210 1.68 33.07 -2.41
CA THR A 210 2.51 34.27 -2.51
C THR A 210 1.69 35.49 -2.91
N LEU A 211 0.80 35.34 -3.90
CA LEU A 211 -0.13 36.40 -4.34
C LEU A 211 -1.06 36.84 -3.21
N PHE A 212 -1.57 35.91 -2.40
CA PHE A 212 -2.40 36.22 -1.25
C PHE A 212 -1.66 37.10 -0.25
N VAL A 213 -0.45 36.70 0.16
CA VAL A 213 0.38 37.47 1.11
C VAL A 213 0.68 38.87 0.58
N LEU A 214 1.01 39.00 -0.71
CA LEU A 214 1.28 40.29 -1.35
C LEU A 214 0.04 41.18 -1.50
N SER A 215 -1.15 40.59 -1.57
CA SER A 215 -2.42 41.33 -1.64
C SER A 215 -2.97 41.73 -0.27
N ALA A 216 -2.46 41.12 0.80
CA ALA A 216 -2.90 41.36 2.18
C ALA A 216 -2.00 42.33 2.96
N GLY A 217 -0.76 42.57 2.48
CA GLY A 217 0.18 43.58 3.01
C GLY A 217 0.08 44.91 2.27
#